data_AF-A0AAV7JG29-F1
#
_entry.id   AF-A0AAV7JG29-F1
#
_cell.length_a   1.000
_cell.length_b   1.000
_cell.length_c   1.000
_cell.angle_alpha   90.00
_cell.angle_beta   90.00
_cell.angle_gamma   90.00
#
_symmetry.space_group_name_H-M   'P 1'
#
loop_
_entity.id
_entity.type
_entity.pdbx_description
1 polymer ?
#
loop_
_entity_poly.entity_id
_entity_poly.type
_entity_poly.pdbx_seq_one_letter_code
_entity_poly.pdbx_strand_id
1 'polypeptide(L)'
;MPRDLRIHFNQFSWGHVTPTLHKLLAHAPQIIADHNDWFGLEALSEEGLESCNKLVRRYRERLSRKFSFEDNVKDVFVRLISQSDPILASSLNITKNDSEPDLSELKSCQDILVLAISCHCVPAASNLDLLKNQLTNVWADISPDLLKRLIDGMPARMRKCVDLIGDNIGK
;
A
#
# COMPACT_ATOMS: atom_id res chain seq x y z
N MET A 1 15.56 -12.15 -41.06
CA MET A 1 15.64 -12.79 -39.72
C MET A 1 16.23 -11.81 -38.73
N PRO A 2 15.68 -11.71 -37.50
CA PRO A 2 16.26 -10.95 -36.40
C PRO A 2 17.73 -11.31 -36.22
N ARG A 3 18.57 -10.31 -35.91
CA ARG A 3 20.03 -10.47 -35.80
C ARG A 3 20.40 -11.50 -34.72
N ASP A 4 19.56 -11.62 -33.69
CA ASP A 4 19.79 -12.45 -32.50
C ASP A 4 19.50 -13.93 -32.73
N LEU A 5 18.51 -14.27 -33.56
CA LEU A 5 18.29 -15.66 -34.00
C LEU A 5 19.51 -16.19 -34.76
N ARG A 6 20.18 -15.33 -35.52
CA ARG A 6 21.38 -15.70 -36.27
C ARG A 6 22.54 -16.09 -35.36
N ILE A 7 22.66 -15.46 -34.19
CA ILE A 7 23.69 -15.78 -33.19
C ILE A 7 23.41 -17.16 -32.58
N HIS A 8 22.15 -17.44 -32.25
CA HIS A 8 21.77 -18.75 -31.72
C HIS A 8 22.10 -19.89 -32.70
N PHE A 9 21.75 -19.75 -33.98
CA PHE A 9 22.05 -20.81 -34.96
C PHE A 9 23.56 -20.99 -35.22
N ASN A 10 24.35 -19.92 -35.09
CA ASN A 10 25.79 -19.97 -35.33
C ASN A 10 26.58 -20.53 -34.14
N GLN A 11 26.16 -20.27 -32.90
CA GLN A 11 26.89 -20.69 -31.69
C GLN A 11 26.33 -21.96 -31.06
N PHE A 12 25.03 -22.20 -31.22
CA PHE A 12 24.30 -23.32 -30.60
C PHE A 12 23.53 -24.09 -31.67
N SER A 13 24.23 -24.54 -32.72
CA SER A 13 23.64 -25.29 -33.84
C SER A 13 23.02 -26.63 -33.43
N TRP A 14 23.46 -27.19 -32.30
CA TRP A 14 22.94 -28.42 -31.71
C TRP A 14 21.66 -28.21 -30.87
N GLY A 15 21.32 -26.97 -30.51
CA GLY A 15 20.19 -26.64 -29.66
C GLY A 15 18.97 -26.21 -30.45
N HIS A 16 17.81 -26.81 -30.17
CA HIS A 16 16.55 -26.39 -30.76
C HIS A 16 16.00 -25.13 -30.07
N VAL A 17 15.52 -24.18 -30.87
CA VAL A 17 14.83 -22.98 -30.36
C VAL A 17 13.47 -23.40 -29.81
N THR A 18 13.21 -23.10 -28.54
CA THR A 18 11.88 -23.36 -27.94
C THR A 18 10.84 -22.43 -28.55
N PRO A 19 9.55 -22.83 -28.61
CA PRO A 19 8.49 -21.97 -29.13
C PRO A 19 8.40 -20.61 -28.43
N THR A 20 8.66 -20.58 -27.12
CA THR A 20 8.69 -19.33 -26.32
C THR A 20 9.83 -18.42 -26.77
N LEU A 21 11.05 -18.96 -26.92
CA LEU A 21 12.19 -18.19 -27.37
C LEU A 21 12.02 -17.71 -28.81
N HIS A 22 11.43 -18.52 -29.69
CA HIS A 22 11.10 -18.11 -31.05
C HIS A 22 10.09 -16.95 -31.05
N LYS A 23 9.00 -17.06 -30.28
CA LYS A 23 8.01 -15.97 -30.15
C LYS A 23 8.64 -14.69 -29.63
N LEU A 24 9.51 -14.79 -28.62
CA LEU A 24 10.23 -13.64 -28.08
C LEU A 24 11.13 -12.99 -29.15
N LEU A 25 12.02 -13.76 -29.78
CA LEU A 25 13.00 -13.18 -30.70
C LEU A 25 12.42 -12.75 -32.05
N ALA A 26 11.40 -13.45 -32.55
CA ALA A 26 10.82 -13.20 -33.87
C ALA A 26 9.61 -12.26 -33.82
N HIS A 27 8.79 -12.33 -32.78
CA HIS A 27 7.49 -11.67 -32.73
C HIS A 27 7.35 -10.63 -31.62
N ALA A 28 8.26 -10.52 -30.65
CA ALA A 28 8.10 -9.54 -29.57
C ALA A 28 7.92 -8.09 -30.05
N PRO A 29 8.67 -7.56 -31.04
CA PRO A 29 8.45 -6.20 -31.52
C PRO A 29 7.04 -6.01 -32.08
N GLN A 30 6.53 -7.01 -32.80
CA GLN A 30 5.19 -6.99 -33.36
C GLN A 30 4.11 -7.12 -32.29
N ILE A 31 4.32 -7.97 -31.28
CA ILE A 31 3.40 -8.10 -30.14
C ILE A 31 3.31 -6.79 -29.36
N ILE A 32 4.45 -6.13 -29.10
CA ILE A 32 4.50 -4.87 -28.37
C ILE A 32 3.75 -3.76 -29.13
N ALA A 33 3.99 -3.66 -30.45
CA ALA A 33 3.38 -2.63 -31.28
C ALA A 33 1.89 -2.88 -31.54
N ASP A 34 1.51 -4.11 -31.91
CA ASP A 34 0.17 -4.42 -32.43
C ASP A 34 -0.81 -4.86 -31.33
N HIS A 35 -0.33 -5.43 -30.21
CA HIS A 35 -1.20 -6.08 -29.21
C HIS A 35 -1.09 -5.50 -27.79
N ASN A 36 0.01 -4.80 -27.46
CA ASN A 36 0.23 -4.27 -26.11
C ASN A 36 0.13 -2.74 -26.06
N ASP A 37 -0.38 -2.04 -27.07
CA ASP A 37 -0.47 -0.57 -27.11
C ASP A 37 0.84 0.13 -26.69
N TRP A 38 1.99 -0.42 -27.11
CA TRP A 38 3.34 0.04 -26.73
C TRP A 38 3.72 -0.12 -25.26
N PHE A 39 2.91 -0.80 -24.45
CA PHE A 39 3.29 -1.23 -23.11
C PHE A 39 4.30 -2.39 -23.15
N GLY A 40 5.16 -2.45 -22.14
CA GLY A 40 6.07 -3.57 -21.96
C GLY A 40 5.33 -4.89 -21.77
N LEU A 41 5.93 -6.00 -22.23
CA LEU A 41 5.37 -7.35 -22.10
C LEU A 41 4.99 -7.71 -20.64
N GLU A 42 5.75 -7.20 -19.68
CA GLU A 42 5.53 -7.41 -18.25
C GLU A 42 4.26 -6.73 -17.72
N ALA A 43 3.87 -5.59 -18.29
CA ALA A 43 2.70 -4.83 -17.83
C ALA A 43 1.39 -5.62 -17.98
N LEU A 44 1.36 -6.60 -18.89
CA LEU A 44 0.24 -7.49 -19.15
C LEU A 44 0.55 -8.95 -18.74
N SER A 45 1.50 -9.12 -17.83
CA SER A 45 1.91 -10.44 -17.34
C SER A 45 0.86 -11.09 -16.44
N GLU A 46 0.77 -12.42 -16.50
CA GLU A 46 -0.07 -13.25 -15.62
C GLU A 46 0.44 -13.28 -14.17
N GLU A 47 1.70 -12.89 -13.93
CA GLU A 47 2.31 -12.94 -12.59
C GLU A 47 1.50 -12.19 -11.53
N GLY A 48 0.88 -11.07 -11.90
CA GLY A 48 -0.01 -10.32 -11.03
C GLY A 48 -1.21 -11.16 -10.58
N LEU A 49 -1.84 -11.88 -11.51
CA LEU A 49 -2.98 -12.76 -11.22
C LEU A 49 -2.56 -13.97 -10.38
N GLU A 50 -1.38 -14.54 -10.65
CA GLU A 50 -0.85 -15.65 -9.86
C GLU A 50 -0.55 -15.21 -8.41
N SER A 51 -0.06 -13.98 -8.23
CA SER A 51 0.13 -13.40 -6.89
C SER A 51 -1.20 -13.27 -6.14
N CYS A 52 -2.28 -12.90 -6.83
CA CYS A 52 -3.64 -12.82 -6.26
C CYS A 52 -4.14 -14.19 -5.77
N ASN A 53 -3.78 -15.29 -6.43
CA ASN A 53 -4.17 -16.63 -5.97
C ASN A 53 -3.65 -16.94 -4.55
N LYS A 54 -2.47 -16.43 -4.18
CA LYS A 54 -1.92 -16.57 -2.81
C LYS A 54 -2.79 -15.82 -1.80
N LEU A 55 -3.28 -14.64 -2.17
CA LEU A 55 -4.16 -13.82 -1.33
C LEU A 55 -5.53 -14.48 -1.15
N VAL A 56 -6.12 -15.02 -2.22
CA VAL A 56 -7.37 -15.79 -2.18
C VAL A 56 -7.29 -16.91 -1.15
N ARG A 57 -6.23 -17.73 -1.21
CA ARG A 57 -6.01 -18.83 -0.25
C ARG A 57 -5.91 -18.32 1.18
N ARG A 58 -5.10 -17.27 1.40
CA ARG A 58 -4.93 -16.64 2.72
C ARG A 58 -6.24 -16.10 3.30
N TYR A 59 -7.05 -15.42 2.48
CA TYR A 59 -8.32 -14.82 2.90
C TYR A 59 -9.36 -15.88 3.21
N ARG A 60 -9.41 -16.93 2.40
CA ARG A 60 -10.26 -18.09 2.66
C ARG A 60 -9.91 -18.81 3.97
N GLU A 61 -8.62 -18.94 4.29
CA GLU A 61 -8.20 -19.66 5.49
C GLU A 61 -8.39 -18.87 6.79
N ARG A 62 -8.09 -17.56 6.77
CA ARG A 62 -7.91 -16.76 7.99
C ARG A 62 -8.90 -15.63 8.17
N LEU A 63 -9.45 -15.08 7.09
CA LEU A 63 -10.17 -13.79 7.13
C LEU A 63 -11.62 -13.89 6.62
N SER A 64 -12.16 -15.10 6.42
CA SER A 64 -13.52 -15.31 5.94
C SER A 64 -14.30 -16.23 6.89
N ARG A 65 -15.63 -16.03 6.89
CA ARG A 65 -16.57 -16.86 7.63
C ARG A 65 -16.56 -18.29 7.08
N LYS A 66 -16.54 -19.30 7.97
CA LYS A 66 -16.44 -20.74 7.60
C LYS A 66 -17.76 -21.51 7.75
N PHE A 67 -18.84 -20.83 8.13
CA PHE A 67 -20.14 -21.48 8.38
C PHE A 67 -20.99 -21.65 7.10
N SER A 68 -20.72 -20.86 6.05
CA SER A 68 -21.42 -20.93 4.77
C SER A 68 -20.43 -20.69 3.64
N PHE A 69 -20.58 -21.44 2.54
CA PHE A 69 -19.77 -21.26 1.34
C PHE A 69 -20.00 -19.89 0.71
N GLU A 70 -21.26 -19.46 0.64
CA GLU A 70 -21.61 -18.17 0.02
C GLU A 70 -21.01 -17.00 0.79
N ASP A 71 -21.12 -17.02 2.12
CA ASP A 71 -20.52 -15.99 2.97
C ASP A 71 -18.99 -16.03 2.92
N ASN A 72 -18.40 -17.23 2.82
CA ASN A 72 -16.96 -17.38 2.67
C ASN A 72 -16.45 -16.68 1.39
N VAL A 73 -17.10 -16.97 0.27
CA VAL A 73 -16.75 -16.40 -1.04
C VAL A 73 -16.98 -14.89 -1.04
N LYS A 74 -18.12 -14.42 -0.52
CA LYS A 74 -18.40 -12.97 -0.37
C LYS A 74 -17.31 -12.27 0.42
N ASP A 75 -16.89 -12.82 1.57
CA ASP A 75 -15.84 -12.21 2.40
C ASP A 75 -14.49 -12.13 1.67
N VAL A 76 -14.14 -13.17 0.90
CA VAL A 76 -12.90 -13.17 0.11
C VAL A 76 -12.95 -12.11 -0.99
N PHE A 77 -14.06 -12.02 -1.73
CA PHE A 77 -14.23 -11.03 -2.78
C PHE A 77 -14.21 -9.60 -2.25
N VAL A 78 -14.95 -9.32 -1.16
CA VAL A 78 -14.98 -7.99 -0.55
C VAL A 78 -13.57 -7.53 -0.18
N ARG A 79 -12.76 -8.43 0.40
CA ARG A 79 -11.37 -8.10 0.78
C ARG A 79 -10.46 -7.88 -0.43
N LEU A 80 -10.61 -8.68 -1.49
CA LEU A 80 -9.84 -8.48 -2.72
C LEU A 80 -10.17 -7.13 -3.35
N ILE A 81 -11.45 -6.76 -3.40
CA ILE A 81 -11.91 -5.47 -3.91
C ILE A 81 -11.33 -4.32 -3.08
N SER A 82 -11.43 -4.39 -1.74
CA SER A 82 -10.86 -3.36 -0.86
C SER A 82 -9.34 -3.22 -1.01
N GLN A 83 -8.62 -4.32 -1.28
CA GLN A 83 -7.18 -4.25 -1.51
C GLN A 83 -6.83 -3.64 -2.87
N SER A 84 -7.65 -3.91 -3.90
CA SER A 84 -7.45 -3.35 -5.24
C SER A 84 -7.91 -1.90 -5.40
N ASP A 85 -8.58 -1.33 -4.38
CA ASP A 85 -9.06 0.04 -4.42
C ASP A 85 -7.86 1.02 -4.49
N PRO A 86 -7.74 1.83 -5.56
CA PRO A 86 -6.61 2.74 -5.73
C PRO A 86 -6.57 3.86 -4.69
N ILE A 87 -7.70 4.24 -4.11
CA ILE A 87 -7.76 5.27 -3.05
C ILE A 87 -7.20 4.70 -1.75
N LEU A 88 -7.59 3.48 -1.41
CA LEU A 88 -7.05 2.77 -0.24
C LEU A 88 -5.57 2.42 -0.44
N ALA A 89 -5.19 1.96 -1.63
CA ALA A 89 -3.80 1.64 -1.93
C ALA A 89 -2.90 2.89 -1.87
N SER A 90 -3.34 4.01 -2.45
CA SER A 90 -2.56 5.26 -2.42
C SER A 90 -2.41 5.86 -1.03
N SER A 91 -3.44 5.76 -0.18
CA SER A 91 -3.37 6.22 1.22
C SER A 91 -2.49 5.33 2.10
N LEU A 92 -2.43 4.02 1.84
CA LEU A 92 -1.57 3.09 2.57
C LEU A 92 -0.08 3.15 2.16
N ASN A 93 0.21 3.54 0.91
CA ASN A 93 1.56 3.59 0.35
C ASN A 93 2.39 4.83 0.77
N ILE A 94 1.80 5.75 1.54
CA ILE A 94 2.51 6.94 2.06
C ILE A 94 3.67 6.57 3.02
N THR A 95 3.72 5.32 3.50
CA THR A 95 4.69 4.85 4.51
C THR A 95 5.84 4.01 3.97
N LYS A 96 5.93 3.75 2.65
CA LYS A 96 6.90 2.83 2.04
C LYS A 96 7.92 3.52 1.12
N ASN A 97 8.38 4.71 1.46
CA ASN A 97 9.51 5.31 0.76
C ASN A 97 10.82 4.82 1.39
N ASP A 98 11.70 4.28 0.55
CA ASP A 98 12.96 3.57 0.82
C ASP A 98 14.09 4.41 1.45
N SER A 99 13.78 5.41 2.26
CA SER A 99 14.77 6.03 3.16
C SER A 99 14.74 5.27 4.49
N GLU A 100 15.87 4.68 4.88
CA GLU A 100 16.07 4.12 6.22
C GLU A 100 15.54 5.13 7.25
N PRO A 101 14.45 4.80 7.98
CA PRO A 101 13.85 5.77 8.88
C PRO A 101 14.87 6.07 9.97
N ASP A 102 15.12 7.34 10.26
CA ASP A 102 15.91 7.73 11.41
C ASP A 102 15.16 7.29 12.67
N LEU A 103 15.53 6.09 13.16
CA LEU A 103 14.91 5.38 14.27
C LEU A 103 15.23 6.02 15.63
N SER A 104 15.94 7.16 15.66
CA SER A 104 16.22 7.91 16.89
C SER A 104 14.94 8.47 17.51
N GLU A 105 13.97 8.93 16.71
CA GLU A 105 12.70 9.48 17.18
C GLU A 105 11.66 8.39 17.55
N LEU A 106 11.72 7.24 16.88
CA LEU A 106 10.80 6.11 17.10
C LEU A 106 11.03 5.38 18.43
N LYS A 107 12.21 5.48 19.03
CA LYS A 107 12.48 4.94 20.38
C LYS A 107 11.62 5.65 21.43
N SER A 108 11.52 6.98 21.33
CA SER A 108 10.67 7.80 22.21
C SER A 108 9.19 7.45 22.06
N CYS A 109 8.71 7.27 20.82
CA CYS A 109 7.31 6.92 20.57
C CYS A 109 6.97 5.46 20.90
N GLN A 110 7.91 4.52 20.76
CA GLN A 110 7.72 3.13 21.19
C GLN A 110 7.59 3.03 22.71
N ASP A 111 8.36 3.82 23.46
CA ASP A 111 8.23 3.88 24.93
C ASP A 111 6.85 4.42 25.34
N ILE A 112 6.32 5.41 24.62
CA ILE A 112 4.97 5.96 24.85
C ILE A 112 3.88 4.94 24.48
N LEU A 113 4.04 4.20 23.38
CA LEU A 113 3.05 3.21 22.93
C LEU A 113 3.03 1.99 23.86
N VAL A 114 4.19 1.54 24.35
CA VAL A 114 4.31 0.45 25.33
C VAL A 114 3.71 0.85 26.68
N LEU A 115 3.87 2.11 27.11
CA LEU A 115 3.19 2.66 28.29
C LEU A 115 1.66 2.73 28.10
N ALA A 116 1.18 3.04 26.89
CA ALA A 116 -0.25 3.13 26.58
C ALA A 116 -0.92 1.74 26.50
N ILE A 117 -0.22 0.74 25.92
CA ILE A 117 -0.73 -0.63 25.77
C ILE A 117 -0.72 -1.39 27.11
N SER A 118 0.26 -1.13 27.98
CA SER A 118 0.29 -1.72 29.33
C SER A 118 -0.84 -1.22 30.24
N CYS A 119 -1.52 -0.12 29.87
CA CYS A 119 -2.57 0.49 30.68
C CYS A 119 -4.00 0.03 30.40
N HIS A 120 -4.31 -0.78 29.38
CA HIS A 120 -5.71 -1.12 29.07
C HIS A 120 -6.00 -2.61 28.77
N CYS A 121 -6.32 -3.35 29.83
CA CYS A 121 -7.23 -4.50 29.80
C CYS A 121 -8.68 -4.03 30.08
N VAL A 122 -9.47 -3.81 29.02
CA VAL A 122 -10.96 -3.87 28.88
C VAL A 122 -11.86 -3.02 29.86
N PRO A 123 -13.20 -2.87 29.65
CA PRO A 123 -13.81 -1.60 29.23
C PRO A 123 -14.88 -1.02 30.19
N ALA A 124 -15.15 0.29 30.16
CA ALA A 124 -16.42 0.87 30.63
C ALA A 124 -16.68 2.27 30.04
N ALA A 125 -17.96 2.63 29.84
CA ALA A 125 -18.43 3.88 29.22
C ALA A 125 -18.04 5.19 29.95
N SER A 126 -17.37 5.10 31.10
CA SER A 126 -16.76 6.23 31.82
C SER A 126 -15.51 6.80 31.13
N ASN A 127 -15.00 6.12 30.09
CA ASN A 127 -13.72 6.47 29.45
C ASN A 127 -13.79 7.57 28.40
N LEU A 128 -14.97 8.01 27.94
CA LEU A 128 -15.02 9.06 26.91
C LEU A 128 -14.59 10.42 27.48
N ASP A 129 -15.01 10.73 28.71
CA ASP A 129 -14.64 11.96 29.39
C ASP A 129 -13.20 11.90 29.89
N LEU A 130 -12.72 10.72 30.29
CA LEU A 130 -11.32 10.50 30.63
C LEU A 130 -10.40 10.69 29.41
N LEU A 131 -10.80 10.17 28.25
CA LEU A 131 -10.06 10.28 27.00
C LEU A 131 -10.08 11.71 26.45
N LYS A 132 -11.19 12.43 26.61
CA LYS A 132 -11.25 13.88 26.34
C LYS A 132 -10.31 14.66 27.24
N ASN A 133 -10.30 14.39 28.54
CA ASN A 133 -9.42 15.07 29.50
C ASN A 133 -7.94 14.75 29.25
N GLN A 134 -7.62 13.51 28.86
CA GLN A 134 -6.27 13.11 28.47
C GLN A 134 -5.83 13.79 27.18
N LEU A 135 -6.71 13.87 26.17
CA LEU A 135 -6.43 14.61 24.94
C LEU A 135 -6.23 16.10 25.20
N THR A 136 -7.05 16.74 26.04
CA THR A 136 -6.86 18.17 26.35
C THR A 136 -5.56 18.44 27.10
N ASN A 137 -5.12 17.52 27.97
CA ASN A 137 -3.85 17.66 28.69
C ASN A 137 -2.65 17.48 27.76
N VAL A 138 -2.69 16.46 26.87
CA VAL A 138 -1.67 16.27 25.83
C VAL A 138 -1.62 17.46 24.88
N TRP A 139 -2.77 18.02 24.52
CA TRP A 139 -2.84 19.22 23.68
C TRP A 139 -2.36 20.50 24.38
N ALA A 140 -2.49 20.60 25.70
CA ALA A 140 -1.97 21.73 26.49
C ALA A 140 -0.43 21.71 26.60
N ASP A 141 0.17 20.53 26.54
CA ASP A 141 1.64 20.34 26.60
C ASP A 141 2.32 20.58 25.23
N ILE A 142 1.56 20.64 24.13
CA ILE A 142 2.10 20.99 22.82
C ILE A 142 2.35 22.50 22.78
N SER A 143 3.63 22.88 22.87
CA SER A 143 4.06 24.28 22.74
C SER A 143 3.46 24.91 21.47
N PRO A 144 2.84 26.10 21.57
CA PRO A 144 2.21 26.78 20.43
C PRO A 144 3.22 27.06 19.30
N ASP A 145 4.51 27.11 19.63
CA ASP A 145 5.61 27.27 18.69
C ASP A 145 5.81 26.03 17.81
N LEU A 146 5.51 24.84 18.35
CA LEU A 146 5.60 23.56 17.64
C LEU A 146 4.43 23.40 16.67
N LEU A 147 3.23 23.83 17.08
CA LEU A 147 2.05 23.88 16.21
C LEU A 147 2.28 24.83 15.02
N LYS A 148 2.89 25.99 15.27
CA LYS A 148 3.22 26.97 14.23
C LYS A 148 4.24 26.43 13.23
N ARG A 149 5.30 25.76 13.71
CA ARG A 149 6.29 25.07 12.85
C ARG A 149 5.67 23.95 12.03
N LEU A 150 4.71 23.22 12.60
CA LEU A 150 4.01 22.15 11.90
C LEU A 150 3.15 22.70 10.76
N ILE A 151 2.45 23.83 10.99
CA ILE A 151 1.63 24.52 9.98
C ILE A 151 2.50 25.16 8.89
N ASP A 152 3.63 25.77 9.26
CA ASP A 152 4.58 26.38 8.31
C ASP A 152 5.23 25.33 7.39
N GLY A 153 5.41 24.11 7.89
CA GLY A 153 5.89 22.95 7.12
C GLY A 153 4.85 22.33 6.18
N MET A 154 3.57 22.72 6.26
CA MET A 154 2.52 22.12 5.43
C MET A 154 2.51 22.65 3.99
N PRO A 155 2.16 21.80 2.99
CA PRO A 155 1.94 22.25 1.62
C PRO A 155 0.81 23.31 1.54
N ALA A 156 0.92 24.26 0.61
CA ALA A 156 -0.01 25.41 0.50
C ALA A 156 -1.51 25.03 0.42
N ARG A 157 -1.83 23.84 -0.10
CA ARG A 157 -3.20 23.31 -0.16
C ARG A 157 -3.78 22.95 1.22
N MET A 158 -2.94 22.49 2.16
CA MET A 158 -3.35 22.10 3.52
C MET A 158 -3.40 23.29 4.45
N ARG A 159 -2.54 24.30 4.26
CA ARG A 159 -2.62 25.58 4.99
C ARG A 159 -4.01 26.24 4.83
N LYS A 160 -4.54 26.27 3.60
CA LYS A 160 -5.91 26.75 3.35
C LYS A 160 -7.00 25.98 4.11
N CYS A 161 -6.83 24.67 4.34
CA CYS A 161 -7.80 23.89 5.12
C CYS A 161 -7.73 24.21 6.62
N VAL A 162 -6.53 24.50 7.14
CA VAL A 162 -6.35 24.91 8.53
C VAL A 162 -6.88 26.33 8.75
N ASP A 163 -6.65 27.26 7.80
CA ASP A 163 -7.22 28.61 7.85
C ASP A 163 -8.76 28.58 7.81
N LEU A 164 -9.36 27.69 7.02
CA LEU A 164 -10.82 27.48 6.96
C LEU A 164 -11.41 26.90 8.25
N ILE A 165 -10.61 26.15 9.03
CA ILE A 165 -11.03 25.60 10.33
C ILE A 165 -10.80 26.63 11.44
N GLY A 166 -9.78 27.49 11.32
CA GLY A 166 -9.46 28.56 12.26
C GLY A 166 -10.56 29.62 12.41
N ASP A 167 -11.29 29.91 11.33
CA ASP A 167 -12.45 30.83 11.36
C ASP A 167 -13.64 30.28 12.18
N ASN A 168 -13.67 28.98 12.50
CA ASN A 168 -14.70 28.34 13.33
C ASN A 168 -14.27 28.04 14.77
N ILE A 169 -13.08 28.49 15.18
CA ILE A 169 -12.60 28.37 16.56
C ILE A 169 -12.34 29.79 17.07
N GLY A 170 -13.42 30.58 17.18
CA GLY A 170 -13.33 31.97 17.62
C GLY A 170 -14.51 32.89 17.34
N LYS A 171 -15.74 32.38 17.15
CA LYS A 171 -17.01 33.12 17.29
C LYS A 171 -18.10 32.20 17.83
#